data_AF-A0A957F482-F1
#
_entry.id   AF-A0A957F482-F1
#
_cell.length_a   1.000
_cell.length_b   1.000
_cell.length_c   1.000
_cell.angle_alpha   90.00
_cell.angle_beta   90.00
_cell.angle_gamma   90.00
#
_symmetry.space_group_name_H-M   'P 1'
#
loop_
_entity.id
_entity.type
_entity.pdbx_description
1 polymer ?
#
loop_
_entity_poly.entity_id
_entity_poly.type
_entity_poly.pdbx_seq_one_letter_code
_entity_poly.pdbx_strand_id
1 'polypeptide(L)'
;FDTTNGVLRHASLQAGVWQTEVVDDNGVVGTYPSLAIDGRGHPHISYFDSSHGQIKYAYHDGTGWQTTPLPISGTVGARTALVVDPFGNPTITYYDAEARDLRVIYRPFTPLRFFLPVVNGFDLIPL
;
A
#
# COMPACT_ATOMS: atom_id res chain seq x y z
N PHE A 1 -9.35 -7.46 -13.86
CA PHE A 1 -8.20 -7.16 -14.73
C PHE A 1 -8.74 -6.96 -16.13
N ASP A 2 -8.78 -5.70 -16.58
CA ASP A 2 -9.10 -5.36 -17.96
C ASP A 2 -7.76 -5.19 -18.70
N THR A 3 -7.38 -6.19 -19.49
CA THR A 3 -6.14 -6.22 -20.27
C THR A 3 -6.01 -5.08 -21.26
N THR A 4 -7.11 -4.37 -21.55
CA THR A 4 -7.16 -3.34 -22.58
C THR A 4 -6.68 -1.98 -22.06
N ASN A 5 -6.75 -1.76 -20.75
CA ASN A 5 -6.49 -0.44 -20.16
C ASN A 5 -5.40 -0.44 -19.07
N GLY A 6 -4.96 -1.60 -18.57
CA GLY A 6 -3.87 -1.68 -17.60
C GLY A 6 -4.20 -1.09 -16.22
N VAL A 7 -5.46 -0.75 -15.95
CA VAL A 7 -5.85 -0.05 -14.71
C VAL A 7 -6.19 -1.05 -13.59
N LEU A 8 -5.66 -0.80 -12.40
CA LEU A 8 -6.11 -1.45 -11.16
C LEU A 8 -7.32 -0.69 -10.61
N ARG A 9 -8.41 -1.41 -10.37
CA ARG A 9 -9.65 -0.88 -9.78
C ARG A 9 -10.02 -1.63 -8.52
N HIS A 10 -10.61 -0.91 -7.58
CA HIS A 10 -11.24 -1.45 -6.39
C HIS A 10 -12.76 -1.35 -6.53
N ALA A 11 -13.49 -2.37 -6.10
CA ALA A 11 -14.94 -2.37 -6.09
C ALA A 11 -15.46 -2.63 -4.67
N SER A 12 -16.39 -1.81 -4.21
CA SER A 12 -17.05 -1.97 -2.91
C SER A 12 -18.57 -1.94 -3.06
N LEU A 13 -19.27 -2.71 -2.21
CA LEU A 13 -20.72 -2.74 -2.20
C LEU A 13 -21.25 -1.75 -1.15
N GLN A 14 -21.95 -0.72 -1.59
CA GLN A 14 -22.52 0.32 -0.73
C GLN A 14 -24.01 0.42 -0.97
N ALA A 15 -24.81 0.22 0.09
CA ALA A 15 -26.29 0.23 0.02
C ALA A 15 -26.87 -0.65 -1.11
N GLY A 16 -26.24 -1.79 -1.39
CA GLY A 16 -26.68 -2.73 -2.44
C GLY A 16 -26.23 -2.36 -3.85
N VAL A 17 -25.43 -1.30 -4.04
CA VAL A 17 -24.88 -0.88 -5.33
C VAL A 17 -23.37 -1.02 -5.33
N TRP A 18 -22.82 -1.63 -6.38
CA TRP A 18 -21.37 -1.69 -6.58
C TRP A 18 -20.83 -0.31 -6.99
N GLN A 19 -19.89 0.20 -6.23
CA GLN A 19 -19.10 1.38 -6.55
C GLN A 19 -17.69 0.93 -6.96
N THR A 20 -17.11 1.61 -7.95
CA THR A 20 -15.75 1.31 -8.42
C THR A 20 -14.87 2.54 -8.42
N GLU A 21 -13.63 2.38 -7.99
CA GLU A 21 -12.62 3.44 -7.93
C GLU A 21 -11.36 3.00 -8.69
N VAL A 22 -10.67 3.98 -9.27
CA VAL A 22 -9.34 3.76 -9.85
C VAL A 22 -8.32 3.80 -8.71
N VAL A 23 -7.56 2.72 -8.55
CA VAL A 23 -6.48 2.62 -7.55
C VAL A 23 -5.16 3.09 -8.15
N ASP A 24 -4.89 2.65 -9.37
CA ASP A 24 -3.66 2.94 -10.10
C ASP A 24 -3.91 2.76 -11.59
N ASP A 25 -3.57 3.78 -12.38
CA ASP A 25 -3.68 3.83 -13.83
C ASP A 25 -2.33 4.12 -14.51
N ASN A 26 -1.23 4.09 -13.76
CA ASN A 26 0.09 4.36 -14.28
C ASN A 26 0.72 3.09 -14.88
N GLY A 27 0.38 2.80 -16.13
CA GLY A 27 0.91 1.67 -16.90
C GLY A 27 -0.01 0.45 -16.91
N VAL A 28 0.55 -0.73 -17.21
CA VAL A 28 -0.13 -2.02 -17.13
C VAL A 28 0.06 -2.59 -15.73
N VAL A 29 -0.85 -2.21 -14.83
CA VAL A 29 -0.80 -2.56 -13.41
C VAL A 29 -1.91 -3.51 -13.00
N GLY A 30 -1.82 -3.98 -11.76
CA GLY A 30 -2.87 -4.78 -11.13
C GLY A 30 -2.81 -6.27 -11.42
N THR A 31 -1.67 -6.78 -11.90
CA THR A 31 -1.49 -8.23 -12.12
C THR A 31 -1.27 -8.92 -10.77
N TYR A 32 -1.89 -10.09 -10.57
CA TYR A 32 -1.83 -10.89 -9.34
C TYR A 32 -2.03 -10.11 -8.03
N PRO A 33 -3.16 -9.37 -7.89
CA PRO A 33 -3.39 -8.56 -6.72
C PRO A 33 -3.71 -9.40 -5.48
N SER A 34 -3.28 -8.93 -4.31
CA SER A 34 -3.70 -9.42 -3.00
C SER A 34 -4.28 -8.27 -2.19
N LEU A 35 -5.49 -8.45 -1.66
CA LEU A 35 -6.26 -7.44 -0.90
C LEU A 35 -6.33 -7.85 0.58
N ALA A 36 -6.20 -6.88 1.48
CA ALA A 36 -6.47 -7.02 2.91
C ALA A 36 -7.14 -5.74 3.44
N ILE A 37 -7.87 -5.84 4.55
CA ILE A 37 -8.54 -4.71 5.20
C ILE A 37 -7.92 -4.49 6.58
N ASP A 38 -7.59 -3.26 6.94
CA ASP A 38 -7.06 -2.92 8.27
C ASP A 38 -8.17 -2.81 9.34
N GLY A 39 -7.77 -2.52 10.59
CA GLY A 39 -8.70 -2.34 11.71
C GLY A 39 -9.59 -1.09 11.60
N ARG A 40 -9.33 -0.19 10.66
CA ARG A 40 -10.14 1.01 10.37
C ARG A 40 -11.10 0.80 9.21
N GLY A 41 -11.07 -0.38 8.58
CA GLY A 41 -11.89 -0.70 7.42
C GLY A 41 -11.30 -0.19 6.09
N HIS A 42 -10.05 0.25 6.10
CA HIS A 42 -9.39 0.69 4.89
C HIS A 42 -8.83 -0.48 4.09
N PRO A 43 -9.04 -0.53 2.76
CA PRO A 43 -8.44 -1.55 1.91
C PRO A 43 -6.96 -1.26 1.61
N HIS A 44 -6.20 -2.34 1.53
CA HIS A 44 -4.78 -2.39 1.19
C HIS A 44 -4.56 -3.44 0.09
N ILE A 45 -3.76 -3.11 -0.92
CA ILE A 45 -3.54 -3.95 -2.09
C ILE A 45 -2.05 -4.05 -2.38
N SER A 46 -1.52 -5.27 -2.51
CA SER A 46 -0.24 -5.49 -3.19
C SER A 46 -0.50 -6.03 -4.59
N TYR A 47 0.26 -5.59 -5.57
CA TYR A 47 0.05 -5.97 -6.98
C TYR A 47 1.33 -5.80 -7.80
N PHE A 48 1.38 -6.46 -8.94
CA PHE A 48 2.48 -6.32 -9.89
C PHE A 48 2.17 -5.29 -10.96
N ASP A 49 3.13 -4.39 -11.15
CA ASP A 49 3.21 -3.42 -12.23
C ASP A 49 4.07 -4.02 -13.34
N SER A 50 3.40 -4.50 -14.39
CA SER A 50 4.05 -5.17 -15.52
C SER A 50 4.79 -4.19 -16.43
N SER A 51 4.40 -2.91 -16.43
CA SER A 51 5.10 -1.88 -17.21
C SER A 51 6.48 -1.56 -16.65
N HIS A 52 6.62 -1.60 -15.33
CA HIS A 52 7.88 -1.28 -14.65
C HIS A 52 8.58 -2.49 -14.03
N GLY A 53 7.98 -3.68 -14.11
CA GLY A 53 8.59 -4.93 -13.61
C GLY A 53 8.75 -4.97 -12.09
N GLN A 54 7.83 -4.34 -11.35
CA GLN A 54 7.96 -4.13 -9.91
C GLN A 54 6.67 -4.49 -9.16
N ILE A 55 6.80 -4.78 -7.86
CA ILE A 55 5.64 -4.91 -6.97
C ILE A 55 5.33 -3.54 -6.38
N LYS A 56 4.08 -3.12 -6.48
CA LYS A 56 3.54 -1.91 -5.86
C LYS A 56 2.62 -2.28 -4.71
N TYR A 57 2.50 -1.33 -3.80
CA TYR A 57 1.58 -1.37 -2.68
C TYR A 57 0.69 -0.14 -2.72
N ALA A 58 -0.61 -0.35 -2.55
CA ALA A 58 -1.61 0.68 -2.43
C ALA A 58 -2.40 0.53 -1.14
N TYR A 59 -2.84 1.64 -0.57
CA TYR A 59 -3.81 1.64 0.53
C TYR A 59 -4.73 2.86 0.41
N HIS A 60 -5.96 2.71 0.89
CA HIS A 60 -6.89 3.83 0.97
C HIS A 60 -6.78 4.49 2.34
N ASP A 61 -6.52 5.79 2.42
CA ASP A 61 -6.34 6.48 3.71
C ASP A 61 -7.63 7.01 4.34
N GLY A 62 -8.77 6.69 3.71
CA GLY A 62 -10.11 7.20 4.05
C GLY A 62 -10.53 8.38 3.18
N THR A 63 -9.60 9.01 2.46
CA THR A 63 -9.85 10.12 1.54
C THR A 63 -9.51 9.78 0.09
N GLY A 64 -8.54 8.89 -0.13
CA GLY A 64 -8.17 8.41 -1.45
C GLY A 64 -7.11 7.31 -1.44
N TRP A 65 -6.74 6.87 -2.64
CA TRP A 65 -5.73 5.83 -2.84
C TRP A 65 -4.32 6.42 -2.84
N GLN A 66 -3.46 5.84 -2.01
CA GLN A 66 -2.02 6.10 -1.98
C GLN A 66 -1.30 4.91 -2.59
N THR A 67 -0.44 5.12 -3.59
CA THR A 67 0.31 4.06 -4.26
C THR A 67 1.82 4.30 -4.13
N THR A 68 2.59 3.23 -3.93
CA THR A 68 4.05 3.32 -3.85
C THR A 68 4.71 2.02 -4.32
N PRO A 69 5.81 2.09 -5.10
CA PRO A 69 6.62 0.90 -5.37
C PRO A 69 7.26 0.39 -4.08
N LEU A 70 7.38 -0.93 -3.94
CA LEU A 70 8.16 -1.51 -2.85
C LEU A 70 9.65 -1.26 -3.11
N PRO A 71 10.45 -0.97 -2.05
CA PRO A 71 11.89 -0.71 -2.19
C PRO A 71 12.66 -2.03 -2.38
N ILE A 72 12.36 -2.76 -3.45
CA ILE A 72 13.00 -4.02 -3.81
C ILE A 72 13.96 -3.75 -4.97
N SER A 73 15.20 -4.22 -4.84
CA SER A 73 16.18 -4.19 -5.92
C SER A 73 16.23 -5.54 -6.63
N GLY A 74 16.60 -5.55 -7.90
CA GLY A 74 16.70 -6.77 -8.69
C GLY A 74 15.38 -7.20 -9.33
N THR A 75 15.34 -8.44 -9.83
CA THR A 75 14.15 -8.97 -10.52
C THR A 75 13.22 -9.63 -9.52
N VAL A 76 11.95 -9.18 -9.49
CA VAL A 76 10.91 -9.78 -8.67
C VAL A 76 9.96 -10.64 -9.49
N GLY A 77 9.46 -11.70 -8.87
CA GLY A 77 8.33 -12.46 -9.39
C GLY A 77 7.03 -11.67 -9.25
N ALA A 78 6.09 -11.90 -10.16
CA ALA A 78 4.85 -11.14 -10.22
C ALA A 78 3.82 -11.51 -9.13
N ARG A 79 4.02 -12.60 -8.39
CA ARG A 79 3.08 -13.06 -7.35
C ARG A 79 3.44 -12.45 -6.01
N THR A 80 2.44 -11.84 -5.39
CA THR A 80 2.53 -11.22 -4.07
C THR A 80 1.40 -11.74 -3.18
N ALA A 81 1.63 -11.76 -1.88
CA ALA A 81 0.58 -11.93 -0.88
C ALA A 81 0.73 -10.87 0.21
N LEU A 82 -0.39 -10.40 0.72
CA LEU A 82 -0.47 -9.30 1.67
C LEU A 82 -1.30 -9.74 2.89
N VAL A 83 -0.78 -9.45 4.07
CA VAL A 83 -1.56 -9.36 5.31
C VAL A 83 -1.33 -8.00 5.93
N VAL A 84 -2.34 -7.47 6.61
CA VAL A 84 -2.27 -6.16 7.28
C VAL A 84 -2.71 -6.36 8.72
N ASP A 85 -1.97 -5.76 9.65
CA ASP A 85 -2.36 -5.77 11.06
C ASP A 85 -3.48 -4.76 11.34
N PRO A 86 -4.13 -4.80 12.53
CA PRO A 86 -5.19 -3.85 12.85
C PRO A 86 -4.79 -2.37 12.84
N PHE A 87 -3.49 -2.06 12.88
CA PHE A 87 -2.95 -0.70 12.86
C PHE A 87 -2.61 -0.21 11.45
N GLY A 88 -2.82 -1.05 10.43
CA GLY A 88 -2.55 -0.71 9.02
C GLY A 88 -1.11 -1.02 8.57
N ASN A 89 -0.34 -1.80 9.34
CA ASN A 89 1.01 -2.18 8.94
C ASN A 89 0.98 -3.39 7.99
N PRO A 90 1.43 -3.26 6.74
CA PRO A 90 1.48 -4.37 5.80
C PRO A 90 2.69 -5.29 6.05
N THR A 91 2.43 -6.59 5.95
CA THR A 91 3.43 -7.62 5.67
C THR A 91 3.16 -8.19 4.29
N ILE A 92 4.14 -8.07 3.40
CA ILE A 92 4.03 -8.50 2.01
C ILE A 92 5.10 -9.56 1.72
N THR A 93 4.67 -10.69 1.18
CA THR A 93 5.59 -11.72 0.68
C THR A 93 5.68 -11.68 -0.83
N TYR A 94 6.87 -11.88 -1.37
CA TYR A 94 7.14 -11.91 -2.80
C TYR A 94 8.20 -12.96 -3.15
N TYR A 95 8.22 -13.36 -4.42
CA TYR A 95 9.30 -14.18 -4.94
C TYR A 95 10.43 -13.29 -5.46
N ASP A 96 11.64 -13.47 -4.96
CA ASP A 96 12.84 -12.86 -5.50
C ASP A 96 13.40 -13.76 -6.60
N ALA A 97 13.35 -13.31 -7.84
CA ALA A 97 13.72 -14.14 -8.98
C ALA A 97 15.24 -14.26 -9.14
N GLU A 98 16.00 -13.30 -8.61
CA GLU A 98 17.46 -13.29 -8.65
C GLU A 98 18.03 -14.24 -7.58
N ALA A 99 17.53 -14.14 -6.36
CA ALA A 99 17.91 -15.01 -5.25
C ALA A 99 17.22 -16.39 -5.29
N ARG A 100 16.15 -16.53 -6.08
CA ARG A 100 15.32 -17.74 -6.22
C ARG A 100 14.71 -18.21 -4.90
N ASP A 101 14.28 -17.27 -4.07
CA ASP A 101 13.67 -17.53 -2.77
C ASP A 101 12.40 -16.69 -2.55
N LEU A 102 11.62 -17.06 -1.53
CA LEU A 102 10.51 -16.24 -1.03
C LEU A 102 11.05 -15.27 0.01
N ARG A 103 10.77 -13.99 -0.18
CA ARG A 103 11.14 -12.92 0.73
C ARG A 103 9.92 -12.24 1.30
N VAL A 104 10.12 -11.61 2.44
CA VAL A 104 9.09 -10.82 3.13
C VAL A 104 9.59 -9.39 3.31
N ILE A 105 8.69 -8.43 3.12
CA ILE A 105 8.90 -7.05 3.51
C ILE A 105 7.82 -6.65 4.52
N TYR A 106 8.28 -6.12 5.65
CA TYR A 106 7.43 -5.50 6.66
C TYR A 106 7.63 -3.99 6.58
N ARG A 107 6.55 -3.24 6.39
CA ARG A 107 6.59 -1.77 6.41
C ARG A 107 5.80 -1.27 7.61
N PRO A 108 6.45 -0.83 8.70
CA PRO A 108 5.73 -0.12 9.75
C PRO A 108 5.19 1.19 9.15
N PHE A 109 3.89 1.38 9.22
CA PHE A 109 3.26 2.67 9.05
C PHE A 109 3.74 3.56 10.20
N THR A 110 4.78 4.34 9.94
CA THR A 110 5.08 5.53 10.74
C THR A 110 4.24 6.65 10.17
N PRO A 111 3.05 6.97 10.73
CA PRO A 111 2.42 8.24 10.42
C PRO A 111 3.45 9.31 10.76
N LEU A 112 3.65 10.27 9.84
CA LEU A 112 4.49 11.44 10.08
C LEU A 112 4.10 11.99 11.47
N ARG A 113 5.02 11.86 12.43
CA ARG A 113 4.80 12.39 13.77
C ARG A 113 4.53 13.88 13.58
N PHE A 114 3.39 14.34 14.08
CA PHE A 114 3.17 15.77 14.32
C PHE A 114 4.41 16.28 15.05
N PHE A 115 5.17 17.16 14.40
CA PHE A 115 6.10 18.01 15.13
C PHE A 115 5.23 18.83 16.09
N LEU A 116 5.15 18.42 17.36
CA LEU A 116 4.81 19.39 18.38
C LEU A 116 5.90 20.47 18.26
N PRO A 117 5.55 21.75 18.05
CA PRO A 117 6.55 22.80 18.14
C PRO A 117 7.18 22.68 19.52
N VAL A 118 8.51 22.70 19.58
CA VAL A 118 9.24 22.90 20.82
C VAL A 118 8.77 24.25 21.36
N VAL A 119 7.83 24.25 22.30
CA VAL A 119 7.59 25.41 23.14
C VAL A 119 8.79 25.46 24.07
N ASN A 120 9.82 26.21 23.66
CA ASN A 120 10.84 26.68 24.59
C ASN A 120 10.14 27.67 25.53
N GLY A 121 9.57 27.12 26.60
CA GLY A 121 9.02 27.90 27.71
C GLY A 121 10.17 28.58 28.45
N PHE A 122 10.45 29.82 28.08
CA PHE A 122 10.86 30.80 29.07
C PHE A 122 9.60 31.19 29.83
N ASP A 123 9.56 30.89 31.13
CA ASP A 123 9.04 31.77 32.17
C ASP A 123 9.08 31.04 33.52
N LEU A 124 10.09 31.37 34.33
CA LEU A 124 10.01 31.28 35.79
C LEU A 124 10.64 32.54 36.40
N ILE A 125 9.78 33.49 36.76
CA ILE A 125 9.92 34.42 37.90
C ILE A 125 8.50 34.42 38.52
N PRO A 126 8.26 34.08 39.81
CA PRO A 126 8.75 34.79 41.03
C PRO A 126 9.14 33.82 42.19
N LEU A 127 9.69 34.19 43.35
CA LEU A 127 9.76 35.41 44.18
C LEU A 127 11.21 35.78 44.52
#